data_AF-A0A9P5SUF3-F1
#
_entry.id   AF-A0A9P5SUF3-F1
#
_cell.length_a   1.000
_cell.length_b   1.000
_cell.length_c   1.000
_cell.angle_alpha   90.00
_cell.angle_beta   90.00
_cell.angle_gamma   90.00
#
_symmetry.space_group_name_H-M   'P 1'
#
loop_
_entity.id
_entity.type
_entity.pdbx_description
1 polymer ?
#
loop_
_entity_poly.entity_id
_entity_poly.type
_entity_poly.pdbx_seq_one_letter_code
_entity_poly.pdbx_strand_id
1 'polypeptide(L)'
;VRSSTNVHDALVRAITDGRMVQPNEELATRLQELKDMMAENTELTSRIVNLVTKINELALENNGLTNRVIKLQETLDSKQDEMMQLQAKALDQLALLQNNVKSLLNQTYELHEYPIPRLFIVLPADSSSWNPMNILANKFRLYFLCECGEHTKSTNSKIPHHIHLAKHEGYDITRPKEFFHQYGSYILTILRMLKFGISVAGVAVPTLSLLVQDDALQKASSSLKMLVGNIQSGMDQVIGCIEGVTEDEGVVDGCSEQMENNEALEGADLRQLETFLKDKDENRVLGNLYRTVTSEGHVKW
;
A
#
# COMPACT_ATOMS: atom_id res chain seq x y z
N VAL A 1 10.58 -81.95 13.88
CA VAL A 1 11.07 -82.50 15.17
C VAL A 1 10.52 -83.90 15.50
N ARG A 2 9.33 -84.34 15.03
CA ARG A 2 8.79 -85.69 15.31
C ARG A 2 9.26 -86.85 14.39
N SER A 3 10.07 -86.59 13.37
CA SER A 3 10.52 -87.61 12.40
C SER A 3 11.93 -88.20 12.67
N SER A 4 12.71 -87.60 13.58
CA SER A 4 14.10 -88.01 13.83
C SER A 4 14.24 -89.18 14.81
N THR A 5 13.22 -89.45 15.64
CA THR A 5 13.27 -90.48 16.69
C THR A 5 13.07 -91.90 16.14
N ASN A 6 12.30 -92.06 15.05
CA ASN A 6 12.04 -93.37 14.45
C ASN A 6 13.25 -94.00 13.74
N VAL A 7 14.17 -93.17 13.24
CA VAL A 7 15.37 -93.67 12.54
C VAL A 7 16.40 -94.22 13.55
N HIS A 8 16.51 -93.58 14.71
CA HIS A 8 17.44 -94.01 15.75
C HIS A 8 17.00 -95.33 16.42
N ASP A 9 15.69 -95.51 16.66
CA ASP A 9 15.11 -96.75 17.23
C ASP A 9 15.15 -97.96 16.27
N ALA A 10 15.13 -97.71 14.96
CA ALA A 10 15.29 -98.75 13.94
C ALA A 10 16.75 -99.20 13.80
N LEU A 11 17.71 -98.27 13.90
CA LEU A 11 19.14 -98.56 13.83
C LEU A 11 19.63 -99.34 15.07
N VAL A 12 19.14 -98.98 16.26
CA VAL A 12 19.48 -99.68 17.51
C VAL A 12 18.96 -101.12 17.50
N ARG A 13 17.76 -101.37 16.94
CA ARG A 13 17.20 -102.73 16.80
C ARG A 13 17.98 -103.62 15.83
N ALA A 14 18.56 -103.06 14.77
CA ALA A 14 19.37 -103.83 13.82
C ALA A 14 20.73 -104.27 14.38
N ILE A 15 21.26 -103.58 15.39
CA ILE A 15 22.56 -103.89 16.02
C ILE A 15 22.43 -105.04 17.04
N THR A 16 21.26 -105.20 17.68
CA THR A 16 21.04 -106.25 18.71
C THR A 16 20.85 -107.66 18.14
N ASP A 17 20.51 -107.82 16.86
CA ASP A 17 20.15 -109.12 16.24
C ASP A 17 21.34 -109.94 15.68
N GLY A 18 22.59 -109.58 16.00
CA GLY A 18 23.73 -110.51 15.91
C GLY A 18 24.04 -111.11 14.52
N ARG A 19 23.57 -110.51 13.42
CA ARG A 19 23.92 -110.91 12.05
C ARG A 19 25.12 -110.08 11.58
N MET A 20 26.33 -110.58 11.84
CA MET A 20 27.54 -110.06 11.21
C MET A 20 27.53 -110.40 9.72
N VAL A 21 26.95 -109.50 8.93
CA VAL A 21 27.19 -109.39 7.49
C VAL A 21 28.58 -108.79 7.31
N GLN A 22 29.38 -109.38 6.42
CA GLN A 22 30.70 -108.85 6.05
C GLN A 22 30.62 -107.37 5.65
N PRO A 23 31.71 -106.59 5.79
CA PRO A 23 31.71 -105.17 5.47
C PRO A 23 31.34 -104.99 3.99
N ASN A 24 30.13 -104.50 3.75
CA ASN A 24 29.64 -104.24 2.41
C ASN A 24 30.43 -103.03 1.85
N GLU A 25 31.34 -103.25 0.90
CA GLU A 25 32.16 -102.21 0.26
C GLU A 25 31.32 -101.02 -0.21
N GLU A 26 30.09 -101.27 -0.68
CA GLU A 26 29.14 -100.23 -1.10
C GLU A 26 28.77 -99.26 0.04
N LEU A 27 28.69 -99.74 1.28
CA LEU A 27 28.41 -98.89 2.45
C LEU A 27 29.59 -97.97 2.76
N ALA A 28 30.82 -98.45 2.57
CA ALA A 28 32.03 -97.64 2.79
C ALA A 28 32.13 -96.50 1.77
N THR A 29 31.83 -96.78 0.49
CA THR A 29 31.83 -95.77 -0.59
C THR A 29 30.80 -94.68 -0.33
N ARG A 30 29.54 -95.05 0.00
CA ARG A 30 28.50 -94.06 0.33
C ARG A 30 28.82 -93.23 1.56
N LEU A 31 29.51 -93.81 2.54
CA LEU A 31 29.92 -93.11 3.75
C LEU A 31 31.07 -92.12 3.49
N GLN A 32 31.93 -92.42 2.50
CA GLN A 32 32.95 -91.49 2.02
C GLN A 32 32.33 -90.33 1.22
N GLU A 33 31.41 -90.62 0.29
CA GLU A 33 30.64 -89.58 -0.44
C GLU A 33 29.87 -88.66 0.51
N LEU A 34 29.26 -89.23 1.56
CA LEU A 34 28.59 -88.43 2.59
C LEU A 34 29.55 -87.51 3.33
N LYS A 35 30.77 -87.99 3.65
CA LYS A 35 31.80 -87.15 4.28
C LYS A 35 32.26 -86.02 3.37
N ASP A 36 32.44 -86.29 2.08
CA ASP A 36 32.86 -85.29 1.10
C ASP A 36 31.76 -84.24 0.90
N MET A 37 30.49 -84.65 0.80
CA MET A 37 29.34 -83.74 0.78
C MET A 37 29.19 -82.94 2.09
N MET A 38 29.50 -83.54 3.24
CA MET A 38 29.52 -82.81 4.51
C MET A 38 30.64 -81.77 4.53
N ALA A 39 31.83 -82.09 4.03
CA ALA A 39 32.94 -81.14 3.92
C ALA A 39 32.58 -79.97 3.00
N GLU A 40 32.01 -80.24 1.82
CA GLU A 40 31.53 -79.20 0.89
C GLU A 40 30.44 -78.33 1.55
N ASN A 41 29.47 -78.94 2.25
CA ASN A 41 28.46 -78.19 3.00
C ASN A 41 29.07 -77.32 4.11
N THR A 42 30.10 -77.78 4.80
CA THR A 42 30.80 -76.95 5.80
C THR A 42 31.51 -75.76 5.16
N GLU A 43 32.12 -75.94 3.98
CA GLU A 43 32.75 -74.84 3.24
C GLU A 43 31.71 -73.83 2.74
N LEU A 44 30.61 -74.31 2.15
CA LEU A 44 29.49 -73.46 1.72
C LEU A 44 28.90 -72.67 2.90
N THR A 45 28.74 -73.33 4.06
CA THR A 45 28.26 -72.67 5.29
C THR A 45 29.22 -71.57 5.72
N SER A 46 30.53 -71.81 5.67
CA SER A 46 31.54 -70.78 5.97
C SER A 46 31.47 -69.59 5.00
N ARG A 47 31.30 -69.85 3.70
CA ARG A 47 31.12 -68.80 2.68
C ARG A 47 29.85 -67.98 2.93
N ILE A 48 28.74 -68.61 3.30
CA ILE A 48 27.48 -67.93 3.63
C ILE A 48 27.67 -67.01 4.84
N VAL A 49 28.34 -67.49 5.90
CA VAL A 49 28.63 -66.67 7.09
C VAL A 49 29.47 -65.45 6.75
N ASN A 50 30.49 -65.60 5.89
CA ASN A 50 31.32 -64.48 5.42
C ASN A 50 30.54 -63.48 4.55
N LEU A 51 29.57 -63.94 3.76
CA LEU A 51 28.71 -63.03 2.98
C LEU A 51 27.71 -62.29 3.87
N VAL A 52 27.10 -62.97 4.85
CA VAL A 52 26.16 -62.34 5.80
C VAL A 52 26.85 -61.28 6.64
N THR A 53 28.07 -61.53 7.11
CA THR A 53 28.87 -60.53 7.84
C THR A 53 29.15 -59.30 6.97
N LYS A 54 29.58 -59.49 5.71
CA LYS A 54 29.78 -58.38 4.77
C LYS A 54 28.50 -57.60 4.45
N ILE A 55 27.36 -58.28 4.32
CA ILE A 55 26.05 -57.63 4.13
C ILE A 55 25.70 -56.75 5.33
N ASN A 56 25.94 -57.22 6.55
CA ASN A 56 25.68 -56.46 7.77
C ASN A 56 26.59 -55.22 7.89
N GLU A 57 27.86 -55.33 7.50
CA GLU A 57 28.79 -54.19 7.44
C GLU A 57 28.33 -53.13 6.43
N LEU A 58 27.96 -53.54 5.22
CA LEU A 58 27.42 -52.63 4.20
C LEU A 58 26.10 -51.98 4.63
N ALA A 59 25.24 -52.71 5.35
CA ALA A 59 24.00 -52.17 5.90
C ALA A 59 24.27 -51.08 6.95
N LEU A 60 25.28 -51.28 7.81
CA LEU A 60 25.72 -50.29 8.78
C LEU A 60 26.27 -49.03 8.10
N GLU A 61 27.08 -49.18 7.06
CA GLU A 61 27.62 -48.06 6.28
C GLU A 61 26.50 -47.28 5.57
N ASN A 62 25.55 -47.98 4.93
CA ASN A 62 24.39 -47.36 4.29
C ASN A 62 23.51 -46.58 5.27
N ASN A 63 23.32 -47.10 6.49
CA ASN A 63 22.61 -46.35 7.54
C ASN A 63 23.37 -45.07 7.92
N GLY A 64 24.70 -45.14 8.03
CA GLY A 64 25.55 -43.98 8.25
C GLY A 64 25.43 -42.92 7.15
N LEU A 65 25.44 -43.35 5.88
CA LEU A 65 25.24 -42.47 4.72
C LEU A 65 23.83 -41.85 4.72
N THR A 66 22.80 -42.63 5.03
CA THR A 66 21.41 -42.16 5.09
C THR A 66 21.24 -41.05 6.13
N ASN A 67 21.82 -41.21 7.32
CA ASN A 67 21.81 -40.18 8.36
C ASN A 67 22.53 -38.90 7.92
N ARG A 68 23.62 -39.00 7.16
CA ARG A 68 24.33 -37.84 6.60
C ARG A 68 23.48 -37.10 5.56
N VAL A 69 22.77 -37.83 4.70
CA VAL A 69 21.86 -37.25 3.70
C VAL A 69 20.71 -36.51 4.37
N ILE A 70 20.08 -37.11 5.39
CA ILE A 70 19.01 -36.45 6.17
C ILE A 70 19.50 -35.14 6.79
N LYS A 71 20.66 -35.17 7.45
CA LYS A 71 21.23 -33.97 8.08
C LYS A 71 21.57 -32.86 7.06
N LEU A 72 22.03 -33.23 5.87
CA LEU A 72 22.27 -32.28 4.80
C LEU A 72 20.96 -31.69 4.27
N GLN A 73 19.92 -32.51 4.12
CA GLN A 73 18.58 -32.05 3.72
C GLN A 73 18.02 -31.04 4.73
N GLU A 74 18.05 -31.35 6.03
CA GLU A 74 17.61 -30.43 7.08
C GLU A 74 18.38 -29.11 7.07
N THR A 75 19.69 -29.17 6.82
CA THR A 75 20.53 -27.96 6.70
C THR A 75 20.16 -27.15 5.48
N LEU A 76 19.89 -27.81 4.35
CA LEU A 76 19.50 -27.14 3.10
C LEU A 76 18.12 -26.46 3.25
N ASP A 77 17.16 -27.16 3.84
CA ASP A 77 15.81 -26.64 4.10
C ASP A 77 15.87 -25.42 5.04
N SER A 78 16.64 -25.53 6.14
CA SER A 78 16.87 -24.41 7.05
C SER A 78 17.52 -23.20 6.37
N LYS A 79 18.48 -23.43 5.46
CA LYS A 79 19.12 -22.36 4.69
C LYS A 79 18.20 -21.75 3.64
N GLN A 80 17.31 -22.55 3.04
CA GLN A 80 16.30 -22.08 2.12
C GLN A 80 15.28 -21.19 2.82
N ASP A 81 14.83 -21.56 4.02
CA ASP A 81 13.91 -20.74 4.83
C ASP A 81 14.53 -19.40 5.23
N GLU A 82 15.79 -19.41 5.69
CA GLU A 82 16.54 -18.19 6.02
C GLU A 82 16.65 -17.25 4.80
N MET A 83 16.94 -17.81 3.63
CA MET A 83 17.03 -17.07 2.38
C MET A 83 15.69 -16.46 1.94
N MET A 84 14.59 -17.21 2.08
CA MET A 84 13.25 -16.68 1.79
C MET A 84 12.87 -15.52 2.71
N GLN A 85 13.18 -15.63 4.01
CA GLN A 85 12.95 -14.54 4.97
C GLN A 85 13.77 -13.30 4.64
N LEU A 86 15.04 -13.48 4.26
CA LEU A 86 15.91 -12.37 3.87
C LEU A 86 15.40 -11.69 2.59
N GLN A 87 14.93 -12.46 1.62
CA GLN A 87 14.36 -11.94 0.38
C GLN A 87 13.08 -11.14 0.65
N ALA A 88 12.17 -11.65 1.49
CA ALA A 88 10.95 -10.95 1.87
C ALA A 88 11.27 -9.60 2.54
N LYS A 89 12.20 -9.61 3.51
CA LYS A 89 12.65 -8.39 4.19
C LYS A 89 13.28 -7.38 3.24
N ALA A 90 14.06 -7.83 2.25
CA ALA A 90 14.67 -6.96 1.25
C ALA A 90 13.62 -6.31 0.35
N LEU A 91 12.58 -7.04 -0.05
CA LEU A 91 11.47 -6.50 -0.84
C LEU A 91 10.67 -5.46 -0.06
N ASP A 92 10.37 -5.71 1.22
CA ASP A 92 9.69 -4.73 2.09
C ASP A 92 10.49 -3.44 2.24
N GLN A 93 11.82 -3.55 2.42
CA GLN A 93 12.70 -2.40 2.50
C GLN A 93 12.74 -1.62 1.18
N LEU A 94 12.78 -2.31 0.04
CA LEU A 94 12.75 -1.66 -1.28
C LEU A 94 11.43 -0.91 -1.51
N ALA A 95 10.29 -1.50 -1.14
CA ALA A 95 9.00 -0.84 -1.25
C ALA A 95 8.94 0.44 -0.40
N LEU A 96 9.46 0.40 0.83
CA LEU A 96 9.56 1.56 1.70
C LEU A 96 10.47 2.65 1.11
N LEU A 97 11.63 2.28 0.57
CA LEU A 97 12.54 3.22 -0.08
C LEU A 97 11.92 3.85 -1.33
N GLN A 98 11.25 3.06 -2.17
CA GLN A 98 10.54 3.56 -3.36
C GLN A 98 9.46 4.56 -2.98
N ASN A 99 8.66 4.27 -1.95
CA ASN A 99 7.63 5.18 -1.46
C ASN A 99 8.23 6.49 -0.92
N ASN A 100 9.33 6.41 -0.18
CA ASN A 100 10.03 7.59 0.35
C ASN A 100 10.61 8.45 -0.78
N VAL A 101 11.22 7.83 -1.79
CA VAL A 101 11.76 8.55 -2.96
C VAL A 101 10.63 9.23 -3.73
N LYS A 102 9.51 8.54 -3.99
CA LYS A 102 8.34 9.11 -4.65
C LYS A 102 7.79 10.31 -3.87
N SER A 103 7.63 10.17 -2.56
CA SER A 103 7.17 11.24 -1.66
C SER A 103 8.09 12.46 -1.72
N LEU A 104 9.41 12.26 -1.65
CA LEU A 104 10.39 13.36 -1.73
C LEU A 104 10.37 14.05 -3.10
N LEU A 105 10.25 13.30 -4.19
CA LEU A 105 10.15 13.86 -5.54
C LEU A 105 8.89 14.71 -5.70
N ASN A 106 7.73 14.19 -5.25
CA ASN A 106 6.47 14.93 -5.25
C ASN A 106 6.60 16.22 -4.44
N GLN A 107 7.15 16.14 -3.24
CA GLN A 107 7.35 17.30 -2.37
C GLN A 107 8.23 18.35 -3.04
N THR A 108 9.35 17.93 -3.63
CA THR A 108 10.28 18.87 -4.28
C THR A 108 9.61 19.57 -5.45
N TYR A 109 8.89 18.82 -6.29
CA TYR A 109 8.16 19.37 -7.43
C TYR A 109 7.06 20.35 -6.98
N GLU A 110 6.19 19.93 -6.09
CA GLU A 110 5.03 20.73 -5.66
C GLU A 110 5.42 21.97 -4.85
N LEU A 111 6.52 21.93 -4.09
CA LEU A 111 7.02 23.11 -3.37
C LEU A 111 7.44 24.23 -4.33
N HIS A 112 7.96 23.87 -5.50
CA HIS A 112 8.34 24.81 -6.55
C HIS A 112 7.13 25.22 -7.40
N GLU A 113 6.22 24.30 -7.66
CA GLU A 113 5.10 24.55 -8.57
C GLU A 113 3.94 25.31 -7.90
N TYR A 114 3.74 25.16 -6.58
CA TYR A 114 2.65 25.79 -5.85
C TYR A 114 3.14 26.84 -4.82
N PRO A 115 3.65 28.00 -5.28
CA PRO A 115 4.16 29.03 -4.38
C PRO A 115 3.08 29.80 -3.61
N ILE A 116 1.82 29.71 -4.02
CA ILE A 116 0.63 30.36 -3.44
C ILE A 116 -0.45 29.30 -3.15
N PRO A 117 -1.38 29.52 -2.18
CA PRO A 117 -2.50 28.60 -1.97
C PRO A 117 -3.35 28.44 -3.22
N ARG A 118 -3.63 27.19 -3.59
CA ARG A 118 -4.38 26.83 -4.81
C ARG A 118 -5.89 26.84 -4.64
N LEU A 119 -6.39 26.83 -3.40
CA LEU A 119 -7.82 26.88 -3.12
C LEU A 119 -8.22 28.30 -2.70
N PHE A 120 -9.09 28.91 -3.49
CA PHE A 120 -9.63 30.22 -3.19
C PHE A 120 -11.04 30.40 -3.73
N ILE A 121 -11.74 31.37 -3.15
CA ILE A 121 -13.03 31.87 -3.60
C ILE A 121 -12.96 33.37 -3.79
N VAL A 122 -13.91 33.90 -4.56
CA VAL A 122 -14.07 35.35 -4.73
C VAL A 122 -15.45 35.74 -4.27
N LEU A 123 -15.51 36.80 -3.47
CA LEU A 123 -16.75 37.36 -2.95
C LEU A 123 -16.76 38.88 -3.14
N PRO A 124 -17.95 39.51 -3.23
CA PRO A 124 -18.06 40.96 -3.25
C PRO A 124 -17.45 41.56 -1.98
N ALA A 125 -16.70 42.65 -2.12
CA ALA A 125 -16.07 43.31 -0.98
C ALA A 125 -17.11 44.00 -0.08
N ASP A 126 -18.23 44.43 -0.68
CA ASP A 126 -19.37 45.03 -0.03
C ASP A 126 -20.64 44.58 -0.75
N SER A 127 -21.50 43.83 -0.06
CA SER A 127 -22.78 43.37 -0.61
C SER A 127 -23.84 44.46 -0.63
N SER A 128 -23.68 45.53 0.17
CA SER A 128 -24.68 46.60 0.29
C SER A 128 -24.63 47.62 -0.86
N SER A 129 -23.48 47.75 -1.52
CA SER A 129 -23.25 48.65 -2.66
C SER A 129 -23.19 47.92 -4.00
N TRP A 130 -23.74 46.70 -4.07
CA TRP A 130 -23.75 45.88 -5.27
C TRP A 130 -24.54 46.55 -6.41
N ASN A 131 -23.86 46.81 -7.53
CA ASN A 131 -24.48 47.31 -8.75
C ASN A 131 -24.78 46.14 -9.69
N PRO A 132 -26.06 45.74 -9.86
CA PRO A 132 -26.43 44.65 -10.76
C PRO A 132 -26.31 45.02 -12.24
N MET A 133 -26.31 46.32 -12.58
CA MET A 133 -26.25 46.78 -13.97
C MET A 133 -24.82 46.82 -14.53
N ASN A 134 -23.82 46.86 -13.65
CA ASN A 134 -22.41 46.79 -14.04
C ASN A 134 -21.64 45.94 -13.04
N ILE A 135 -21.76 44.64 -13.21
CA ILE A 135 -21.33 43.67 -12.21
C ILE A 135 -19.81 43.71 -11.99
N LEU A 136 -19.04 43.90 -13.07
CA LEU A 136 -17.57 43.98 -13.02
C LEU A 136 -17.04 45.32 -12.47
N ALA A 137 -17.89 46.34 -12.32
CA ALA A 137 -17.53 47.57 -11.63
C ALA A 137 -17.59 47.45 -10.11
N ASN A 138 -18.18 46.37 -9.58
CA ASN A 138 -18.15 46.08 -8.15
C ASN A 138 -16.74 45.73 -7.68
N LYS A 139 -16.48 45.96 -6.40
CA LYS A 139 -15.22 45.56 -5.77
C LYS A 139 -15.31 44.09 -5.37
N PHE A 140 -14.29 43.32 -5.73
CA PHE A 140 -14.19 41.90 -5.39
C PHE A 140 -12.98 41.65 -4.50
N ARG A 141 -13.11 40.67 -3.61
CA ARG A 141 -12.02 40.17 -2.78
C ARG A 141 -11.85 38.68 -2.95
N LEU A 142 -10.60 38.27 -3.11
CA LEU A 142 -10.19 36.88 -3.07
C LEU A 142 -9.97 36.44 -1.62
N TYR A 143 -10.46 35.24 -1.31
CA TYR A 143 -10.20 34.56 -0.06
C TYR A 143 -9.66 33.15 -0.25
N PHE A 144 -8.56 32.85 0.44
CA PHE A 144 -7.96 31.52 0.42
C PHE A 144 -8.69 30.57 1.37
N LEU A 145 -8.65 29.29 1.03
CA LEU A 145 -9.16 28.20 1.85
C LEU A 145 -7.98 27.40 2.44
N CYS A 146 -8.04 27.03 3.72
CA CYS A 146 -7.17 26.01 4.29
C CYS A 146 -7.52 24.66 3.67
N GLU A 147 -6.53 23.87 3.26
CA GLU A 147 -6.65 22.47 2.85
C GLU A 147 -6.55 21.52 4.05
N CYS A 148 -7.09 21.91 5.20
CA CYS A 148 -7.08 21.13 6.41
C CYS A 148 -7.78 19.76 6.20
N GLY A 149 -7.23 18.69 6.78
CA GLY A 149 -7.67 17.31 6.52
C GLY A 149 -7.12 16.30 7.54
N GLU A 150 -7.17 15.01 7.23
CA GLU A 150 -6.63 13.99 8.14
C GLU A 150 -5.13 14.20 8.43
N HIS A 151 -4.39 14.79 7.48
CA HIS A 151 -2.97 15.12 7.63
C HIS A 151 -2.67 16.27 8.61
N THR A 152 -3.66 17.10 8.96
CA THR A 152 -3.52 18.16 9.98
C THR A 152 -4.07 17.75 11.35
N LYS A 153 -4.69 16.58 11.43
CA LYS A 153 -5.38 16.11 12.63
C LYS A 153 -4.37 15.65 13.68
N SER A 154 -4.30 16.37 14.80
CA SER A 154 -3.57 15.90 15.97
C SER A 154 -4.37 14.80 16.69
N THR A 155 -3.68 13.87 17.35
CA THR A 155 -4.25 12.67 18.00
C THR A 155 -5.38 12.99 19.00
N ASN A 156 -5.47 14.23 19.49
CA ASN A 156 -6.45 14.67 20.49
C ASN A 156 -7.33 15.84 20.03
N SER A 157 -7.29 16.23 18.75
CA SER A 157 -8.10 17.35 18.25
C SER A 157 -9.56 16.94 18.10
N LYS A 158 -10.44 17.64 18.83
CA LYS A 158 -11.89 17.60 18.59
C LYS A 158 -12.33 18.58 17.50
N ILE A 159 -11.43 19.46 17.06
CA ILE A 159 -11.70 20.44 16.01
C ILE A 159 -11.82 19.68 14.68
N PRO A 160 -12.89 19.89 13.91
CA PRO A 160 -13.03 19.32 12.58
C PRO A 160 -11.88 19.76 11.66
N HIS A 161 -11.15 18.79 11.08
CA HIS A 161 -10.10 19.06 10.09
C HIS A 161 -10.64 18.83 8.68
N HIS A 162 -11.34 19.83 8.16
CA HIS A 162 -11.84 19.86 6.79
C HIS A 162 -11.45 21.17 6.13
N ILE A 163 -11.53 21.25 4.79
CA ILE A 163 -11.26 22.47 4.04
C ILE A 163 -12.08 23.61 4.65
N HIS A 164 -11.52 24.79 4.94
CA HIS A 164 -12.29 25.90 5.53
C HIS A 164 -11.74 27.26 5.09
N LEU A 165 -12.46 28.36 5.33
CA LEU A 165 -11.97 29.69 5.00
C LEU A 165 -10.75 30.04 5.89
N ALA A 166 -9.69 30.55 5.27
CA ALA A 166 -8.51 31.00 6.00
C ALA A 166 -8.81 32.33 6.74
N LYS A 167 -8.13 32.57 7.87
CA LYS A 167 -8.41 33.72 8.74
C LYS A 167 -7.69 34.97 8.26
N HIS A 168 -8.20 35.61 7.20
CA HIS A 168 -7.64 36.86 6.67
C HIS A 168 -8.73 37.79 6.13
N GLU A 169 -8.39 39.06 5.84
CA GLU A 169 -9.36 40.09 5.42
C GLU A 169 -9.78 40.05 3.94
N GLY A 170 -8.97 39.35 3.14
CA GLY A 170 -9.21 39.18 1.71
C GLY A 170 -8.35 40.13 0.88
N TYR A 171 -8.00 39.68 -0.31
CA TYR A 171 -7.15 40.40 -1.25
C TYR A 171 -8.01 41.13 -2.26
N ASP A 172 -7.85 42.44 -2.37
CA ASP A 172 -8.59 43.22 -3.35
C ASP A 172 -8.07 42.87 -4.76
N ILE A 173 -8.97 42.61 -5.70
CA ILE A 173 -8.63 42.24 -7.07
C ILE A 173 -8.48 43.52 -7.90
N THR A 174 -7.29 43.75 -8.47
CA THR A 174 -6.95 45.00 -9.17
C THR A 174 -7.54 45.10 -10.57
N ARG A 175 -7.67 43.95 -11.26
CA ARG A 175 -8.16 43.87 -12.65
C ARG A 175 -9.28 42.82 -12.76
N PRO A 176 -10.49 43.08 -12.22
CA PRO A 176 -11.54 42.07 -12.10
C PRO A 176 -11.95 41.44 -13.43
N LYS A 177 -12.05 42.22 -14.52
CA LYS A 177 -12.45 41.70 -15.83
C LYS A 177 -11.49 40.63 -16.35
N GLU A 178 -10.19 40.91 -16.35
CA GLU A 178 -9.15 39.99 -16.81
C GLU A 178 -9.04 38.78 -15.88
N PHE A 179 -9.18 39.03 -14.57
CA PHE A 179 -9.17 37.97 -13.57
C PHE A 179 -10.33 36.98 -13.77
N PHE A 180 -11.56 37.45 -13.96
CA PHE A 180 -12.71 36.57 -14.19
C PHE A 180 -12.68 35.91 -15.56
N HIS A 181 -12.05 36.52 -16.57
CA HIS A 181 -11.79 35.85 -17.83
C HIS A 181 -10.84 34.66 -17.64
N GLN A 182 -9.79 34.81 -16.82
CA GLN A 182 -8.80 33.76 -16.60
C GLN A 182 -9.24 32.68 -15.60
N TYR A 183 -9.85 33.06 -14.48
CA TYR A 183 -10.17 32.15 -13.37
C TYR A 183 -11.67 31.95 -13.15
N GLY A 184 -12.54 32.56 -13.96
CA GLY A 184 -13.99 32.54 -13.77
C GLY A 184 -14.58 31.14 -13.75
N SER A 185 -14.17 30.27 -14.69
CA SER A 185 -14.60 28.87 -14.74
C SER A 185 -14.23 28.10 -13.46
N TYR A 186 -12.98 28.22 -13.02
CA TYR A 186 -12.49 27.64 -11.78
C TYR A 186 -13.30 28.12 -10.57
N ILE A 187 -13.49 29.43 -10.44
CA ILE A 187 -14.24 30.04 -9.32
C ILE A 187 -15.68 29.54 -9.33
N LEU A 188 -16.33 29.50 -10.50
CA LEU A 188 -17.70 29.00 -10.64
C LEU A 188 -17.81 27.55 -10.17
N THR A 189 -16.87 26.69 -10.56
CA THR A 189 -16.82 25.30 -10.11
C THR A 189 -16.70 25.21 -8.58
N ILE A 190 -15.73 25.91 -7.98
CA ILE A 190 -15.53 25.90 -6.52
C ILE A 190 -16.76 26.46 -5.78
N LEU A 191 -17.33 27.57 -6.25
CA LEU A 191 -18.52 28.17 -5.63
C LEU A 191 -19.73 27.23 -5.70
N ARG A 192 -19.96 26.54 -6.82
CA ARG A 192 -21.03 25.54 -6.92
C ARG A 192 -20.77 24.35 -5.98
N MET A 193 -19.53 23.86 -5.91
CA MET A 193 -19.14 22.80 -4.97
C MET A 193 -19.43 23.18 -3.52
N LEU A 194 -19.05 24.39 -3.11
CA LEU A 194 -19.27 24.87 -1.74
C LEU A 194 -20.73 25.23 -1.47
N LYS A 195 -21.48 25.70 -2.48
CA LYS A 195 -22.90 26.06 -2.33
C LYS A 195 -23.75 24.82 -2.11
N PHE A 196 -23.57 23.80 -2.94
CA PHE A 196 -24.41 22.60 -2.93
C PHE A 196 -23.87 21.47 -2.06
N GLY A 197 -22.58 21.51 -1.71
CA GLY A 197 -21.91 20.45 -0.98
C GLY A 197 -21.79 19.19 -1.83
N ILE A 198 -20.66 19.02 -2.51
CA ILE A 198 -20.47 17.91 -3.45
C ILE A 198 -19.47 16.91 -2.84
N SER A 199 -19.73 15.62 -3.05
CA SER A 199 -18.75 14.56 -2.82
C SER A 199 -18.12 14.18 -4.14
N VAL A 200 -16.82 14.45 -4.31
CA VAL A 200 -16.06 14.07 -5.51
C VAL A 200 -14.93 13.14 -5.09
N ALA A 201 -14.83 11.98 -5.73
CA ALA A 201 -13.78 10.99 -5.47
C ALA A 201 -13.59 10.62 -3.97
N GLY A 202 -14.70 10.58 -3.20
CA GLY A 202 -14.67 10.27 -1.76
C GLY A 202 -14.30 11.45 -0.85
N VAL A 203 -13.99 12.63 -1.40
CA VAL A 203 -13.81 13.88 -0.64
C VAL A 203 -15.16 14.60 -0.56
N ALA A 204 -15.75 14.61 0.63
CA ALA A 204 -16.93 15.42 0.90
C ALA A 204 -16.51 16.88 1.09
N VAL A 205 -16.94 17.76 0.19
CA VAL A 205 -16.86 19.20 0.39
C VAL A 205 -18.12 19.61 1.13
N PRO A 206 -18.05 19.97 2.42
CA PRO A 206 -19.23 20.42 3.14
C PRO A 206 -19.72 21.75 2.58
N THR A 207 -21.01 22.03 2.75
CA THR A 207 -21.57 23.32 2.32
C THR A 207 -20.88 24.46 3.05
N LEU A 208 -20.78 25.63 2.41
CA LEU A 208 -20.08 26.79 2.96
C LEU A 208 -20.67 27.25 4.32
N SER A 209 -21.95 26.97 4.58
CA SER A 209 -22.59 27.19 5.88
C SER A 209 -21.95 26.41 7.03
N LEU A 210 -21.36 25.24 6.74
CA LEU A 210 -20.62 24.41 7.71
C LEU A 210 -19.14 24.84 7.80
N LEU A 211 -18.56 25.39 6.73
CA LEU A 211 -17.18 25.89 6.67
C LEU A 211 -16.89 27.09 7.56
N VAL A 212 -17.96 27.69 8.07
CA VAL A 212 -17.95 28.90 8.88
C VAL A 212 -18.23 28.58 10.36
N GLN A 213 -18.61 27.34 10.69
CA GLN A 213 -18.93 26.93 12.06
C GLN A 213 -17.69 26.46 12.82
N ASP A 214 -17.05 27.38 13.55
CA ASP A 214 -16.53 27.11 14.91
C ASP A 214 -16.12 28.42 15.60
N ASP A 215 -15.84 28.38 16.91
CA ASP A 215 -15.46 29.48 17.85
C ASP A 215 -14.54 30.61 17.31
N ALA A 216 -13.85 30.37 16.19
CA ALA A 216 -13.14 31.36 15.40
C ALA A 216 -14.00 32.57 14.98
N LEU A 217 -15.31 32.40 14.77
CA LEU A 217 -16.16 33.49 14.28
C LEU A 217 -16.39 34.59 15.33
N GLN A 218 -16.36 34.27 16.63
CA GLN A 218 -16.48 35.29 17.67
C GLN A 218 -15.28 36.26 17.69
N LYS A 219 -14.08 35.74 17.40
CA LYS A 219 -12.83 36.52 17.27
C LYS A 219 -12.55 37.04 15.86
N ALA A 220 -13.34 36.65 14.86
CA ALA A 220 -13.17 37.11 13.49
C ALA A 220 -13.43 38.62 13.38
N SER A 221 -12.72 39.27 12.44
CA SER A 221 -12.90 40.70 12.16
C SER A 221 -14.34 41.00 11.74
N SER A 222 -14.79 42.23 11.97
CA SER A 222 -16.14 42.69 11.60
C SER A 222 -16.46 42.42 10.12
N SER A 223 -15.44 42.48 9.27
CA SER A 223 -15.50 42.15 7.84
C SER A 223 -15.91 40.70 7.58
N LEU A 224 -15.33 39.73 8.28
CA LEU A 224 -15.68 38.30 8.15
C LEU A 224 -17.08 38.01 8.70
N LYS A 225 -17.50 38.66 9.79
CA LYS A 225 -18.86 38.49 10.34
C LYS A 225 -19.94 38.98 9.37
N MET A 226 -19.71 40.14 8.75
CA MET A 226 -20.58 40.68 7.69
C MET A 226 -20.59 39.80 6.45
N LEU A 227 -19.43 39.25 6.08
CA LEU A 227 -19.31 38.30 4.99
C LEU A 227 -20.20 37.09 5.27
N VAL A 228 -20.06 36.45 6.43
CA VAL A 228 -20.80 35.23 6.80
C VAL A 228 -22.32 35.38 6.71
N GLY A 229 -22.87 36.49 7.19
CA GLY A 229 -24.31 36.75 7.08
C GLY A 229 -24.79 36.89 5.62
N ASN A 230 -23.88 37.22 4.71
CA ASN A 230 -24.16 37.49 3.30
C ASN A 230 -23.47 36.52 2.34
N ILE A 231 -22.77 35.48 2.80
CA ILE A 231 -21.95 34.61 1.94
C ILE A 231 -22.82 34.04 0.84
N GLN A 232 -23.99 33.48 1.17
CA GLN A 232 -24.86 32.87 0.18
C GLN A 232 -25.29 33.88 -0.89
N SER A 233 -25.72 35.08 -0.48
CA SER A 233 -26.07 36.15 -1.41
C SER A 233 -24.88 36.62 -2.25
N GLY A 234 -23.68 36.72 -1.67
CA GLY A 234 -22.45 37.07 -2.38
C GLY A 234 -22.01 35.99 -3.37
N MET A 235 -22.20 34.71 -3.03
CA MET A 235 -21.96 33.60 -3.96
C MET A 235 -22.94 33.65 -5.13
N ASP A 236 -24.23 33.86 -4.86
CA ASP A 236 -25.25 34.00 -5.90
C ASP A 236 -24.93 35.18 -6.84
N GLN A 237 -24.46 36.29 -6.28
CA GLN A 237 -24.00 37.46 -7.03
C GLN A 237 -22.79 37.15 -7.93
N VAL A 238 -21.79 36.42 -7.43
CA VAL A 238 -20.59 36.06 -8.21
C VAL A 238 -20.89 34.97 -9.23
N ILE A 239 -21.72 33.99 -8.90
CA ILE A 239 -22.19 32.97 -9.85
C ILE A 239 -22.92 33.65 -11.01
N GLY A 240 -23.90 34.52 -10.72
CA GLY A 240 -24.60 35.27 -11.74
C GLY A 240 -23.70 36.22 -12.53
N CYS A 241 -22.65 36.79 -11.90
CA CYS A 241 -21.63 37.57 -12.59
C CYS A 241 -20.91 36.74 -13.65
N ILE A 242 -20.42 35.55 -13.28
CA ILE A 242 -19.61 34.72 -14.17
C ILE A 242 -20.49 34.16 -15.29
N GLU A 243 -21.69 33.68 -14.94
CA GLU A 243 -22.67 33.16 -15.90
C GLU A 243 -23.08 34.23 -16.93
N GLY A 244 -23.38 35.46 -16.48
CA GLY A 244 -23.72 36.57 -17.36
C GLY A 244 -22.56 37.05 -18.25
N VAL A 245 -21.31 36.82 -17.84
CA VAL A 245 -20.13 37.10 -18.69
C VAL A 245 -19.93 36.00 -19.74
N THR A 246 -20.27 34.75 -19.42
CA THR A 246 -20.14 33.62 -20.36
C THR A 246 -21.24 33.56 -21.42
N GLU A 247 -22.44 34.09 -21.15
CA GLU A 247 -23.54 34.12 -22.14
C GLU A 247 -23.25 35.07 -23.32
N ASP A 248 -22.45 36.12 -23.12
CA ASP A 248 -22.06 37.07 -24.18
C ASP A 248 -21.03 36.47 -25.16
N GLU A 249 -20.38 35.36 -24.79
CA GLU A 249 -19.41 34.62 -25.62
C GLU A 249 -19.96 33.32 -26.25
N GLY A 250 -21.24 33.00 -26.04
CA GLY A 250 -21.97 31.98 -26.80
C GLY A 250 -21.45 30.54 -26.62
N VAL A 251 -21.61 29.94 -25.43
CA VAL A 251 -21.43 28.49 -25.23
C VAL A 251 -22.51 27.89 -24.33
N VAL A 252 -22.94 26.69 -24.71
CA VAL A 252 -24.14 25.92 -24.32
C VAL A 252 -24.03 25.29 -22.92
N ASP A 253 -25.18 25.25 -22.24
CA ASP A 253 -25.49 24.58 -20.98
C ASP A 253 -25.06 23.09 -20.97
N GLY A 254 -24.09 22.77 -20.11
CA GLY A 254 -23.48 21.44 -19.99
C GLY A 254 -22.79 21.25 -18.64
N CYS A 255 -23.50 21.50 -17.53
CA CYS A 255 -22.94 21.49 -16.17
C CYS A 255 -22.33 20.15 -15.69
N SER A 256 -22.51 19.04 -16.40
CA SER A 256 -21.95 17.73 -15.99
C SER A 256 -20.70 17.29 -16.76
N GLU A 257 -20.44 17.77 -17.97
CA GLU A 257 -19.27 17.35 -18.77
C GLU A 257 -18.07 18.30 -18.62
N GLN A 258 -18.26 19.52 -18.13
CA GLN A 258 -17.18 20.50 -17.91
C GLN A 258 -16.23 20.17 -16.75
N MET A 259 -16.63 19.32 -15.81
CA MET A 259 -15.76 18.95 -14.67
C MET A 259 -14.57 18.08 -15.09
N GLU A 260 -14.65 17.38 -16.23
CA GLU A 260 -13.55 16.55 -16.74
C GLU A 260 -12.54 17.35 -17.58
N ASN A 261 -12.92 18.53 -18.09
CA ASN A 261 -12.08 19.37 -18.96
C ASN A 261 -11.57 20.66 -18.30
N ASN A 262 -12.02 20.99 -17.08
CA ASN A 262 -11.39 22.07 -16.31
C ASN A 262 -10.08 21.54 -15.72
N GLU A 263 -9.00 21.70 -16.48
CA GLU A 263 -7.64 21.46 -16.01
C GLU A 263 -7.47 22.14 -14.65
N ALA A 264 -7.08 21.36 -13.65
CA ALA A 264 -6.78 21.90 -12.33
C ALA A 264 -5.70 22.98 -12.49
N LEU A 265 -5.87 24.14 -11.85
CA LEU A 265 -4.93 25.27 -11.97
C LEU A 265 -3.48 24.79 -11.90
N GLU A 266 -2.72 25.02 -12.96
CA GLU A 266 -1.32 24.64 -13.01
C GLU A 266 -0.48 25.66 -12.23
N GLY A 267 0.78 25.32 -11.90
CA GLY A 267 1.60 26.25 -11.13
C GLY A 267 1.92 27.55 -11.87
N ALA A 268 1.88 27.55 -13.20
CA ALA A 268 1.98 28.78 -13.99
C ALA A 268 0.80 29.73 -13.73
N ASP A 269 -0.42 29.20 -13.70
CA ASP A 269 -1.63 29.98 -13.40
C ASP A 269 -1.58 30.54 -11.99
N LEU A 270 -1.11 29.74 -11.04
CA LEU A 270 -0.97 30.14 -9.64
C LEU A 270 0.12 31.20 -9.46
N ARG A 271 1.24 31.11 -10.19
CA ARG A 271 2.25 32.20 -10.20
C ARG A 271 1.67 33.51 -10.74
N GLN A 272 0.79 33.44 -11.74
CA GLN A 272 0.15 34.63 -12.31
C GLN A 272 -0.93 35.21 -11.39
N LEU A 273 -1.56 34.39 -10.54
CA LEU A 273 -2.61 34.82 -9.60
C LEU A 273 -2.17 36.01 -8.74
N GLU A 274 -0.93 35.97 -8.24
CA GLU A 274 -0.35 37.03 -7.41
C GLU A 274 -0.40 38.41 -8.10
N THR A 275 -0.27 38.46 -9.43
CA THR A 275 -0.31 39.71 -10.22
C THR A 275 -1.68 40.38 -10.27
N PHE A 276 -2.74 39.70 -9.83
CA PHE A 276 -4.09 40.27 -9.74
C PHE A 276 -4.41 40.79 -8.35
N LEU A 277 -3.66 40.38 -7.33
CA LEU A 277 -3.91 40.71 -5.93
C LEU A 277 -3.21 42.01 -5.58
N LYS A 278 -3.93 42.93 -4.94
CA LYS A 278 -3.32 44.14 -4.41
C LYS A 278 -2.44 43.74 -3.22
N ASP A 279 -1.14 44.05 -3.30
CA ASP A 279 -0.15 43.78 -2.25
C ASP A 279 -0.67 44.26 -0.89
N LYS A 280 -0.79 43.32 0.05
CA LYS A 280 -1.13 43.59 1.45
C LYS A 280 -0.12 43.02 2.43
N ASP A 281 0.66 42.02 2.05
CA ASP A 281 1.54 41.30 2.97
C ASP A 281 3.01 41.54 2.65
N GLU A 282 3.63 42.49 3.35
CA GLU A 282 5.08 42.73 3.32
C GLU A 282 5.89 41.44 3.62
N ASN A 283 5.29 40.52 4.39
CA ASN A 283 5.88 39.25 4.80
C ASN A 283 5.52 38.05 3.89
N ARG A 284 4.71 38.26 2.83
CA ARG A 284 4.24 37.20 1.89
C ARG A 284 3.55 36.00 2.56
N VAL A 285 2.94 36.18 3.73
CA VAL A 285 2.17 35.13 4.40
C VAL A 285 0.74 35.12 3.83
N LEU A 286 0.58 34.49 2.68
CA LEU A 286 -0.67 34.45 1.93
C LEU A 286 -1.79 33.80 2.76
N GLY A 287 -2.79 34.61 3.11
CA GLY A 287 -4.00 34.20 3.80
C GLY A 287 -3.82 33.74 5.25
N ASN A 288 -2.68 34.02 5.89
CA ASN A 288 -2.29 33.40 7.16
C ASN A 288 -2.24 31.86 7.10
N LEU A 289 -1.96 31.31 5.90
CA LEU A 289 -1.81 29.87 5.67
C LEU A 289 -0.34 29.46 5.74
N TYR A 290 -0.09 28.20 6.09
CA TYR A 290 1.24 27.62 6.21
C TYR A 290 1.30 26.34 5.42
N ARG A 291 2.38 26.15 4.67
CA ARG A 291 2.57 24.90 3.93
C ARG A 291 2.82 23.75 4.88
N THR A 292 2.20 22.62 4.57
CA THR A 292 2.50 21.32 5.17
C THR A 292 2.67 20.27 4.06
N VAL A 293 3.30 19.15 4.40
CA VAL A 293 3.59 18.06 3.47
C VAL A 293 2.93 16.79 4.00
N THR A 294 2.16 16.11 3.17
CA THR A 294 1.54 14.82 3.53
C THR A 294 2.58 13.70 3.52
N SER A 295 2.25 12.53 4.08
CA SER A 295 3.12 11.35 4.01
C SER A 295 3.46 10.92 2.58
N GLU A 296 2.58 11.25 1.62
CA GLU A 296 2.74 10.98 0.20
C GLU A 296 3.55 12.05 -0.54
N GLY A 297 3.99 13.09 0.17
CA GLY A 297 4.82 14.16 -0.37
C GLY A 297 4.04 15.31 -0.99
N HIS A 298 2.71 15.29 -0.91
CA HIS A 298 1.90 16.38 -1.47
C HIS A 298 1.97 17.61 -0.59
N VAL A 299 2.12 18.78 -1.21
CA VAL A 299 2.12 20.08 -0.53
C VAL A 299 0.68 20.57 -0.40
N LYS A 300 0.34 20.98 0.82
CA LYS A 300 -0.97 21.49 1.24
C LYS A 300 -0.78 22.83 1.94
N TRP A 301 -1.81 23.69 1.91
CA TRP A 301 -1.81 25.04 2.47
C TRP A 301 -2.79 25.20 3.62
#